data_AF-A0A942FCU6-F1
#
_entry.id   AF-A0A942FCU6-F1
#
_cell.length_a   1.000
_cell.length_b   1.000
_cell.length_c   1.000
_cell.angle_alpha   90.00
_cell.angle_beta   90.00
_cell.angle_gamma   90.00
#
_symmetry.space_group_name_H-M   'P 1'
#
loop_
_entity.id
_entity.type
_entity.pdbx_description
1 polymer ?
#
loop_
_entity_poly.entity_id
_entity_poly.type
_entity_poly.pdbx_seq_one_letter_code
_entity_poly.pdbx_strand_id
1 'polypeptide(L)'
;MKVKSIRIPEEIDQAIDYVARSEKLEKTSSLRKLTRMGFEVYVAKLYERGKLTLREAANLLHLNLMETIDLLSEMGVKGNIKAKDVMESLKALS
;
A
#
# COMPACT_ATOMS: atom_id res chain seq x y z
N MET A 1 19.90 7.93 -5.18
CA MET A 1 18.71 8.47 -4.48
C MET A 1 18.52 9.93 -4.89
N LYS A 2 17.28 10.44 -4.91
CA LYS A 2 17.01 11.88 -5.10
C LYS A 2 16.78 12.52 -3.74
N VAL A 3 17.34 13.71 -3.51
CA VAL A 3 17.14 14.49 -2.28
C VAL A 3 16.02 15.49 -2.50
N LYS A 4 15.08 15.59 -1.55
CA LYS A 4 13.99 16.55 -1.58
C LYS A 4 13.86 17.18 -0.20
N SER A 5 13.86 18.51 -0.14
CA SER A 5 13.55 19.25 1.09
C SER A 5 12.05 19.50 1.15
N ILE A 6 11.40 19.11 2.23
CA ILE A 6 9.96 19.26 2.46
C ILE A 6 9.74 19.83 3.86
N ARG A 7 8.79 20.75 3.99
CA ARG A 7 8.28 21.17 5.29
C ARG A 7 7.24 20.15 5.75
N ILE A 8 7.37 19.67 6.97
CA ILE A 8 6.42 18.74 7.57
C ILE A 8 5.75 19.38 8.80
N PRO A 9 4.47 19.08 9.06
CA PRO A 9 3.82 19.46 10.31
C PRO A 9 4.50 18.81 11.52
N GLU A 10 4.36 19.46 12.68
CA GLU A 10 4.91 18.96 13.95
C GLU A 10 4.42 17.55 14.29
N GLU A 11 3.14 17.25 14.05
CA GLU A 11 2.56 15.92 14.32
C GLU A 11 3.26 14.80 13.53
N ILE A 12 3.72 15.11 12.31
CA ILE A 12 4.44 14.16 11.47
C ILE A 12 5.88 13.96 11.98
N ASP A 13 6.55 15.04 12.42
CA ASP A 13 7.90 14.91 13.01
C ASP A 13 7.86 14.06 14.28
N GLN A 14 6.84 14.23 15.12
CA GLN A 14 6.61 13.39 16.30
C GLN A 14 6.41 11.91 15.95
N ALA A 15 5.67 11.60 14.88
CA ALA A 15 5.50 10.23 14.42
C ALA A 15 6.81 9.62 13.91
N ILE A 16 7.64 10.41 13.20
CA ILE A 16 8.98 9.98 12.76
C ILE A 16 9.86 9.67 13.96
N ASP A 17 9.83 10.53 14.99
CA ASP A 17 10.63 10.35 16.21
C ASP A 17 10.23 9.13 17.01
N TYR A 18 8.93 8.86 17.09
CA TYR A 18 8.43 7.65 17.72
C TYR A 18 9.00 6.39 17.06
N VAL A 19 8.89 6.29 15.73
CA VAL A 19 9.39 5.12 14.97
C VAL A 19 10.91 5.00 15.06
N ALA A 20 11.63 6.12 14.96
CA ALA A 20 13.08 6.15 15.09
C ALA A 20 13.54 5.57 16.43
N ARG A 21 12.86 5.93 17.52
CA ARG A 21 13.17 5.42 18.86
C ARG A 21 12.76 3.96 19.03
N SER A 22 11.55 3.58 18.61
CA SER A 22 11.04 2.22 18.80
C SER A 22 11.84 1.18 18.04
N GLU A 23 12.31 1.52 16.84
CA GLU A 23 13.04 0.61 15.95
C GLU A 23 14.56 0.84 15.96
N LYS A 24 15.05 1.81 16.74
CA LYS A 24 16.47 2.22 16.79
C LYS A 24 17.02 2.57 15.40
N LEU A 25 16.22 3.29 14.62
CA LEU A 25 16.55 3.77 13.28
C LEU A 25 16.81 5.27 13.27
N GLU A 26 17.54 5.76 12.27
CA GLU A 26 17.62 7.20 12.03
C GLU A 26 16.27 7.80 11.60
N LYS A 27 16.05 9.08 11.88
CA LYS A 27 14.83 9.81 11.45
C LYS A 27 14.57 9.67 9.96
N THR A 28 15.59 9.80 9.11
CA THR A 28 15.47 9.68 7.65
C THR A 28 15.02 8.28 7.21
N SER A 29 15.52 7.24 7.86
CA SER A 29 15.12 5.86 7.57
C SER A 29 13.69 5.59 8.05
N SER A 30 13.32 6.13 9.21
CA SER A 30 11.98 6.05 9.77
C SER A 30 10.94 6.78 8.90
N LEU A 31 11.27 7.98 8.40
CA LEU A 31 10.44 8.72 7.45
C LEU A 31 10.21 7.92 6.17
N ARG A 32 11.26 7.32 5.61
CA ARG A 32 11.13 6.47 4.40
C ARG A 32 10.22 5.27 4.64
N LYS A 33 10.38 4.61 5.79
CA LYS A 33 9.53 3.49 6.18
C LYS A 33 8.07 3.91 6.30
N LEU A 34 7.78 4.97 7.06
CA LEU A 34 6.43 5.53 7.20
C LEU A 34 5.82 5.92 5.85
N THR A 35 6.61 6.56 4.98
CA THR A 35 6.15 6.94 3.64
C THR A 35 5.77 5.72 2.80
N ARG A 36 6.59 4.66 2.85
CA ARG A 36 6.31 3.41 2.12
C ARG A 36 5.03 2.75 2.62
N MET A 37 4.90 2.56 3.94
CA MET A 37 3.70 1.97 4.54
C MET A 37 2.45 2.82 4.27
N GLY A 38 2.56 4.14 4.37
CA GLY A 38 1.47 5.06 4.06
C GLY A 38 1.00 4.97 2.62
N PHE A 39 1.93 4.82 1.67
CA PHE A 39 1.60 4.63 0.26
C PHE A 39 0.93 3.27 0.00
N GLU A 40 1.40 2.20 0.64
CA GLU A 40 0.77 0.87 0.56
C GLU A 40 -0.68 0.92 1.04
N VAL A 41 -0.94 1.52 2.21
CA VAL A 41 -2.31 1.72 2.74
C VAL A 41 -3.17 2.57 1.79
N TYR A 42 -2.59 3.61 1.18
CA TYR A 42 -3.31 4.45 0.21
C TYR A 42 -3.75 3.64 -1.02
N VAL A 43 -2.83 2.87 -1.61
CA VAL A 43 -3.14 1.99 -2.76
C VAL A 43 -4.17 0.94 -2.38
N ALA A 44 -4.03 0.31 -1.21
CA ALA A 44 -4.97 -0.69 -0.71
C ALA A 44 -6.40 -0.13 -0.59
N LYS A 45 -6.56 1.08 -0.04
CA LYS A 45 -7.86 1.77 0.04
C LYS A 45 -8.45 2.11 -1.32
N LEU A 46 -7.62 2.45 -2.31
CA LEU A 46 -8.11 2.70 -3.67
C LEU A 46 -8.58 1.41 -4.34
N TYR A 47 -7.83 0.32 -4.17
CA TYR A 47 -8.21 -1.00 -4.65
C TYR A 47 -9.52 -1.48 -4.03
N GLU A 48 -9.66 -1.38 -2.70
CA GLU A 48 -10.88 -1.72 -1.95
C GLU A 48 -12.12 -0.98 -2.49
N ARG A 49 -11.95 0.31 -2.83
CA ARG A 49 -13.01 1.15 -3.39
C ARG A 49 -13.30 0.88 -4.88
N GLY A 50 -12.63 -0.09 -5.49
CA GLY A 50 -12.75 -0.41 -6.91
C GLY A 50 -12.15 0.66 -7.84
N LYS A 51 -11.35 1.60 -7.31
CA LYS A 51 -10.69 2.65 -8.11
C LYS A 51 -9.42 2.19 -8.81
N LEU A 52 -8.87 1.05 -8.37
CA LEU A 52 -7.75 0.37 -8.98
C LEU A 52 -8.11 -1.09 -9.20
N THR A 53 -7.66 -1.63 -10.33
CA THR A 53 -7.53 -3.07 -10.53
C THR A 53 -6.34 -3.61 -9.74
N LEU A 54 -6.29 -4.93 -9.56
CA LEU A 54 -5.14 -5.58 -8.91
C LEU A 54 -3.83 -5.33 -9.67
N ARG A 55 -3.88 -5.29 -11.01
CA ARG A 55 -2.72 -5.04 -11.86
C ARG A 55 -2.19 -3.62 -11.70
N GLU A 56 -3.07 -2.62 -11.62
CA GLU A 56 -2.67 -1.23 -11.38
C GLU A 56 -2.06 -1.06 -9.98
N ALA A 57 -2.64 -1.71 -8.97
CA ALA A 57 -2.08 -1.72 -7.61
C ALA A 57 -0.67 -2.34 -7.59
N ALA A 58 -0.48 -3.50 -8.23
CA ALA A 58 0.81 -4.16 -8.35
C ALA A 58 1.88 -3.27 -9.02
N ASN A 59 1.51 -2.63 -10.12
CA ASN A 59 2.40 -1.70 -10.84
C ASN A 59 2.81 -0.50 -9.98
N LEU A 60 1.87 0.10 -9.23
CA LEU A 60 2.15 1.24 -8.35
C LEU A 60 3.07 0.87 -7.19
N LEU A 61 2.88 -0.33 -6.62
CA LEU A 61 3.66 -0.82 -5.48
C LEU A 61 5.02 -1.41 -5.89
N HIS A 62 5.22 -1.59 -7.20
CA HIS A 62 6.36 -2.31 -7.79
C HIS A 62 6.47 -3.74 -7.24
N LEU A 63 5.33 -4.42 -7.15
CA LEU A 63 5.20 -5.80 -6.70
C LEU A 63 4.63 -6.65 -7.84
N ASN A 64 4.81 -7.96 -7.76
CA ASN A 64 4.08 -8.89 -8.61
C ASN A 64 2.63 -9.08 -8.07
N LEU A 65 1.79 -9.76 -8.85
CA LEU A 65 0.37 -9.95 -8.51
C LEU A 65 0.18 -10.74 -7.20
N MET A 66 1.00 -11.75 -6.95
CA MET A 66 0.88 -12.57 -5.72
C MET A 66 1.29 -11.79 -4.50
N GLU A 67 2.45 -11.11 -4.54
CA GLU A 67 2.90 -10.21 -3.47
C GLU A 67 1.86 -9.12 -3.15
N THR A 68 1.19 -8.62 -4.19
CA THR A 68 0.13 -7.63 -4.02
C THR A 68 -1.10 -8.23 -3.34
N ILE A 69 -1.50 -9.46 -3.70
CA ILE A 69 -2.61 -10.17 -3.04
C ILE A 69 -2.27 -10.41 -1.56
N ASP A 70 -1.06 -10.87 -1.26
CA ASP A 70 -0.61 -11.14 0.11
C ASP A 70 -0.64 -9.86 0.94
N LEU A 71 -0.06 -8.76 0.43
CA LEU A 71 -0.07 -7.45 1.09
C LEU A 71 -1.50 -6.96 1.37
N LEU A 72 -2.41 -7.05 0.38
CA LEU A 72 -3.79 -6.61 0.54
C LEU A 72 -4.56 -7.48 1.54
N SER A 73 -4.28 -8.78 1.56
CA SER A 73 -4.86 -9.75 2.50
C SER A 73 -4.41 -9.46 3.94
N GLU A 74 -3.12 -9.20 4.15
CA GLU A 74 -2.58 -8.78 5.46
C GLU A 74 -3.23 -7.49 5.98
N MET A 75 -3.58 -6.57 5.07
CA MET A 75 -4.31 -5.34 5.39
C MET A 75 -5.81 -5.53 5.60
N GLY A 76 -6.34 -6.76 5.47
CA GLY A 76 -7.75 -7.07 5.61
C GLY A 76 -8.63 -6.59 4.45
N VAL A 77 -8.02 -6.17 3.33
CA VAL A 77 -8.73 -5.71 2.15
C VAL A 77 -9.24 -6.93 1.37
N LYS A 78 -10.54 -7.20 1.51
CA LYS A 78 -11.20 -8.26 0.74
C LYS A 78 -11.27 -7.82 -0.72
N GLY A 79 -10.81 -8.71 -1.62
CA GLY A 79 -10.68 -8.44 -3.05
C GLY A 79 -11.87 -7.69 -3.64
N ASN A 80 -11.60 -6.74 -4.54
CA ASN A 80 -12.64 -5.98 -5.24
C ASN A 80 -13.41 -6.81 -6.29
N ILE A 81 -13.03 -8.08 -6.47
CA ILE A 81 -13.67 -9.04 -7.34
C ILE A 81 -14.76 -9.77 -6.55
N LYS A 82 -16.03 -9.55 -6.90
CA LYS A 82 -17.14 -10.26 -6.28
C LYS A 82 -17.19 -11.69 -6.82
N ALA A 83 -17.70 -12.63 -6.02
CA ALA A 83 -17.92 -14.02 -6.47
C ALA A 83 -18.74 -14.09 -7.78
N LYS A 84 -19.64 -13.13 -7.99
CA LYS A 84 -20.41 -12.98 -9.23
C LYS A 84 -19.52 -12.71 -10.44
N ASP A 85 -18.52 -11.84 -10.31
CA ASP A 85 -17.62 -11.45 -11.40
C ASP A 85 -16.71 -12.63 -11.82
N VAL A 86 -16.32 -13.46 -10.85
CA VAL A 86 -15.58 -14.71 -11.10
C VAL A 86 -16.47 -15.71 -11.84
N MET A 87 -17.70 -15.90 -11.40
CA MET A 87 -18.65 -16.83 -12.02
C MET A 87 -19.02 -16.43 -13.45
N GLU A 88 -19.18 -15.14 -13.73
CA GLU A 88 -19.42 -14.64 -15.09
C GLU A 88 -18.21 -14.86 -16.00
N SER A 89 -17.00 -14.64 -15.49
CA SER A 89 -15.76 -14.88 -16.25
C SER A 89 -15.56 -16.36 -16.57
N LEU A 90 -15.88 -17.26 -15.65
CA LEU A 90 -15.82 -18.71 -15.87
C LEU A 90 -16.82 -19.18 -16.93
N LYS A 91 -18.04 -18.62 -16.94
CA LYS A 91 -19.06 -18.91 -17.95
C LYS A 91 -18.69 -18.39 -19.34
N ALA A 92 -17.93 -17.30 -19.43
CA ALA A 92 -17.46 -16.77 -20.71
C ALA A 92 -16.31 -17.59 -21.32
N LEU A 93 -15.66 -18.45 -20.51
CA LEU A 93 -14.58 -19.36 -20.93
C LEU A 93 -15.07 -20.77 -21.28
N SER A 94 -16.34 -21.09 -21.03
CA SER A 94 -17.02 -22.34 -21.39
C SER A 94 -17.83 -22.18 -22.68
#